data_AF-A0A645F3Y6-F1
#
_entry.id   AF-A0A645F3Y6-F1
#
_cell.length_a   1.000
_cell.length_b   1.000
_cell.length_c   1.000
_cell.angle_alpha   90.00
_cell.angle_beta   90.00
_cell.angle_gamma   90.00
#
_symmetry.space_group_name_H-M   'P 1'
#
loop_
_entity.id
_entity.type
_entity.pdbx_description
1 polymer ?
#
loop_
_entity_poly.entity_id
_entity_poly.type
_entity_poly.pdbx_seq_one_letter_code
_entity_poly.pdbx_strand_id
1 'polypeptide(L)'
;MLELPQYVYPIVGLCIGIPESKEEKKPRLPLQAVVHNEAYNKDQMIDIDVYDDIIHNYLLERSAGKKDTNWSKQLSDLYSRVYYPKVYPSLKKQGFDNDK
;
A
#
# COMPACT_ATOMS: atom_id res chain seq x y z
N MET A 1 -24.65 -11.10 3.70
CA MET A 1 -23.21 -11.25 3.34
C MET A 1 -23.16 -11.99 2.01
N LEU A 2 -22.15 -11.82 1.16
CA LEU A 2 -22.08 -12.26 -0.26
C LEU A 2 -22.26 -13.77 -0.57
N GLU A 3 -22.62 -14.60 0.41
CA GLU A 3 -22.91 -16.04 0.24
C GLU A 3 -21.79 -16.82 -0.48
N LEU A 4 -20.53 -16.48 -0.19
CA LEU A 4 -19.37 -17.08 -0.85
C LEU A 4 -19.26 -18.58 -0.48
N PRO A 5 -19.29 -19.50 -1.45
CA PRO A 5 -19.15 -20.93 -1.20
C PRO A 5 -17.70 -21.26 -0.84
N GLN A 6 -17.47 -22.47 -0.31
CA GLN A 6 -16.12 -22.98 -0.03
C GLN A 6 -15.17 -22.75 -1.22
N TYR A 7 -13.92 -22.45 -0.92
CA TYR A 7 -12.86 -22.11 -1.89
C TYR A 7 -13.07 -20.79 -2.68
N VAL A 8 -13.96 -19.91 -2.22
CA VAL A 8 -14.08 -18.54 -2.74
C VAL A 8 -13.72 -17.53 -1.65
N TYR A 9 -12.64 -16.76 -1.86
CA TYR A 9 -12.12 -15.81 -0.88
C TYR A 9 -12.08 -14.38 -1.44
N PRO A 10 -12.65 -13.38 -0.74
CA PRO A 10 -12.62 -12.00 -1.21
C PRO A 10 -11.22 -11.39 -1.04
N ILE A 11 -10.69 -10.77 -2.11
CA ILE A 11 -9.37 -10.15 -2.11
C ILE A 11 -9.47 -8.64 -1.89
N VAL A 12 -10.18 -7.95 -2.78
CA VAL A 12 -10.42 -6.49 -2.73
C VAL A 12 -11.79 -6.15 -3.30
N GLY A 13 -12.37 -5.03 -2.85
CA GLY A 13 -13.51 -4.41 -3.50
C GLY A 13 -13.05 -3.30 -4.46
N LEU A 14 -13.88 -2.99 -5.46
CA LEU A 14 -13.65 -1.90 -6.40
C LEU A 14 -14.87 -0.97 -6.45
N CYS A 15 -14.66 0.31 -6.17
CA CYS A 15 -15.69 1.34 -6.32
C CYS A 15 -15.64 1.91 -7.74
N ILE A 16 -16.78 1.95 -8.43
CA ILE A 16 -16.94 2.52 -9.76
C ILE A 16 -18.12 3.50 -9.70
N GLY A 17 -17.97 4.69 -10.26
CA GLY A 17 -19.00 5.72 -10.27
C GLY A 17 -18.53 7.01 -10.94
N ILE A 18 -19.36 8.05 -10.85
CA ILE A 18 -19.07 9.38 -11.37
C ILE A 18 -18.39 10.19 -10.26
N PRO A 19 -17.18 10.74 -10.47
CA PRO A 19 -16.49 11.52 -9.44
C PRO A 19 -17.14 12.89 -9.23
N GLU A 20 -17.25 13.32 -7.98
CA GLU A 20 -17.71 14.67 -7.61
C GLU A 20 -16.59 15.72 -7.75
N SER A 21 -15.33 15.31 -7.55
CA SER A 21 -14.14 16.16 -7.66
C SER A 21 -13.02 15.47 -8.44
N LYS A 22 -12.12 16.27 -9.02
CA LYS A 22 -10.88 15.78 -9.62
C LYS A 22 -9.76 15.82 -8.59
N GLU A 23 -9.24 14.65 -8.25
CA GLU A 23 -8.10 14.52 -7.33
C GLU A 23 -6.76 14.68 -8.06
N GLU A 24 -5.75 15.17 -7.32
CA GLU A 24 -4.38 15.22 -7.81
C GLU A 24 -3.73 13.84 -7.87
N LYS A 25 -2.82 13.67 -8.84
CA LYS A 25 -2.03 12.45 -8.96
C LYS A 25 -1.00 12.40 -7.83
N LYS A 26 -1.14 11.44 -6.92
CA LYS A 26 -0.11 11.14 -5.92
C LYS A 26 1.21 10.74 -6.64
N PRO A 27 2.37 11.28 -6.25
CA PRO A 27 3.68 10.83 -6.74
C PRO A 27 3.90 9.32 -6.54
N ARG A 28 4.88 8.76 -7.25
CA ARG A 28 5.31 7.36 -7.11
C ARG A 28 6.80 7.31 -6.86
N LEU A 29 7.27 6.16 -6.37
CA LEU A 29 8.70 5.89 -6.22
C LEU A 29 9.42 6.15 -7.56
N PRO A 30 10.68 6.63 -7.51
CA PRO A 30 11.52 6.73 -8.69
C PRO A 30 11.58 5.39 -9.44
N LEU A 31 11.63 5.43 -10.76
CA LEU A 31 11.56 4.22 -11.58
C LEU A 31 12.70 3.24 -11.25
N GLN A 32 13.91 3.77 -11.03
CA GLN A 32 15.09 2.99 -10.65
C GLN A 32 14.96 2.30 -9.28
N ALA A 33 14.07 2.78 -8.42
CA ALA A 33 13.78 2.17 -7.13
C ALA A 33 12.83 0.96 -7.24
N VAL A 34 12.14 0.83 -8.37
CA VAL A 34 11.12 -0.21 -8.61
C VAL A 34 11.58 -1.21 -9.66
N VAL A 35 12.25 -0.74 -10.71
CA VAL A 35 12.74 -1.55 -11.82
C VAL A 35 14.24 -1.75 -11.65
N HIS A 36 14.63 -3.00 -11.41
CA HIS A 36 16.03 -3.40 -11.29
C HIS A 36 16.41 -4.25 -12.50
N ASN A 37 17.54 -3.95 -13.13
CA ASN A 37 18.02 -4.69 -14.28
C ASN A 37 18.92 -5.84 -13.82
N GLU A 38 18.68 -7.04 -14.36
CA GLU A 38 19.40 -8.31 -14.11
C GLU A 38 19.32 -8.85 -12.67
N ALA A 39 19.61 -8.02 -11.68
CA ALA A 39 19.67 -8.40 -10.28
C ALA A 39 19.03 -7.33 -9.39
N TYR A 40 18.59 -7.77 -8.21
CA TYR A 40 18.03 -6.89 -7.20
C TYR A 40 19.08 -5.86 -6.74
N ASN A 41 18.74 -4.57 -6.85
CA ASN A 41 19.56 -3.51 -6.31
C ASN A 41 19.29 -3.34 -4.81
N LYS A 42 20.30 -3.57 -3.98
CA LYS A 42 20.21 -3.40 -2.53
C LYS A 42 20.43 -1.96 -2.07
N ASP A 43 21.09 -1.15 -2.90
CA ASP A 43 21.43 0.23 -2.59
C ASP A 43 20.26 1.14 -3.02
N GLN A 44 19.27 1.27 -2.12
CA GLN A 44 18.01 1.96 -2.42
C GLN A 44 17.74 3.17 -1.53
N MET A 45 18.52 3.38 -0.45
CA MET A 45 18.18 4.42 0.52
C MET A 45 18.15 5.82 -0.09
N ILE A 46 19.07 6.14 -1.00
CA ILE A 46 19.09 7.45 -1.65
C ILE A 46 17.76 7.70 -2.40
N ASP A 47 17.23 6.71 -3.10
CA ASP A 47 15.95 6.85 -3.80
C ASP A 47 14.76 6.94 -2.85
N ILE A 48 14.83 6.27 -1.70
CA ILE A 48 13.80 6.36 -0.64
C ILE A 48 13.81 7.75 0.01
N ASP A 49 14.98 8.29 0.35
CA ASP A 49 15.12 9.62 0.96
C ASP A 49 14.58 10.70 0.02
N VAL A 50 14.95 10.63 -1.27
CA VAL A 50 14.41 11.52 -2.32
C VAL A 50 12.89 11.40 -2.41
N TYR A 51 12.34 10.19 -2.34
CA TYR A 51 10.91 9.99 -2.41
C TYR A 51 10.17 10.47 -1.16
N ASP A 52 10.80 10.38 0.02
CA ASP A 52 10.27 10.91 1.26
C ASP A 52 10.12 12.43 1.21
N ASP A 53 11.12 13.14 0.69
CA ASP A 53 11.03 14.59 0.49
C ASP A 53 9.91 14.97 -0.49
N ILE A 54 9.76 14.20 -1.59
CA ILE A 54 8.68 14.40 -2.57
C ILE A 54 7.30 14.22 -1.91
N ILE A 55 7.11 13.14 -1.15
CA ILE A 55 5.83 12.84 -0.51
C ILE A 55 5.53 13.79 0.63
N HIS A 56 6.54 14.23 1.38
CA HIS A 56 6.40 15.24 2.43
C HIS A 56 5.83 16.54 1.88
N ASN A 57 6.47 17.10 0.85
CA ASN A 57 6.00 18.33 0.20
C ASN A 57 4.58 18.16 -0.39
N TYR A 58 4.34 17.06 -1.11
CA TYR A 58 3.02 16.75 -1.67
C TYR A 58 1.92 16.66 -0.60
N LEU A 59 2.19 16.01 0.53
CA LEU A 59 1.21 15.86 1.60
C LEU A 59 0.96 17.16 2.35
N LEU A 60 2.00 17.97 2.57
CA LEU A 60 1.87 19.31 3.15
C LEU A 60 0.98 20.19 2.27
N GLU A 61 1.28 20.30 0.98
CA GLU A 61 0.49 21.11 0.03
C GLU A 61 -0.97 20.64 -0.04
N ARG A 62 -1.17 19.34 -0.32
CA ARG A 62 -2.52 18.76 -0.48
C ARG A 62 -3.40 18.90 0.76
N SER A 63 -2.79 18.89 1.95
CA SER A 63 -3.52 18.96 3.21
C SER A 63 -3.65 20.39 3.76
N ALA A 64 -3.18 21.41 3.03
CA ALA A 64 -3.04 22.78 3.52
C ALA A 64 -2.28 22.83 4.86
N GLY A 65 -1.15 22.10 4.94
CA GLY A 65 -0.26 22.04 6.10
C GLY A 65 -0.69 21.10 7.22
N LYS A 66 -1.82 20.38 7.09
CA LYS A 66 -2.35 19.51 8.17
C LYS A 66 -1.65 18.15 8.29
N LYS A 67 -0.95 17.69 7.25
CA LYS A 67 -0.23 16.41 7.22
C LYS A 67 1.25 16.66 7.01
N ASP A 68 1.97 16.67 8.13
CA ASP A 68 3.42 16.76 8.19
C ASP A 68 4.03 15.36 8.41
N THR A 69 4.20 14.62 7.31
CA THR A 69 4.74 13.25 7.29
C THR A 69 5.25 12.89 5.90
N ASN A 70 6.05 11.84 5.81
CA ASN A 70 6.59 11.32 4.55
C ASN A 70 6.10 9.88 4.29
N TRP A 71 6.65 9.22 3.27
CA TRP A 71 6.19 7.90 2.87
C TRP A 71 6.69 6.80 3.81
N SER A 72 7.97 6.80 4.16
CA SER A 72 8.58 5.77 5.01
C SER A 72 7.97 5.77 6.41
N LYS A 73 7.72 6.94 7.01
CA LYS A 73 7.05 7.07 8.32
C LYS A 73 5.64 6.49 8.28
N GLN A 74 4.85 6.85 7.27
CA GLN A 74 3.49 6.31 7.12
C GLN A 74 3.46 4.78 7.00
N LEU A 75 4.40 4.21 6.24
CA LEU A 75 4.49 2.77 6.07
C LEU A 75 5.00 2.07 7.33
N SER A 76 6.04 2.62 7.98
CA SER A 76 6.56 2.11 9.25
C SER A 76 5.45 2.05 10.30
N ASP A 77 4.67 3.12 10.44
CA ASP A 77 3.54 3.16 11.37
C ASP A 77 2.49 2.08 11.06
N LEU A 78 2.13 1.89 9.78
CA LEU A 78 1.16 0.88 9.36
C LEU A 78 1.64 -0.55 9.60
N TYR A 79 2.89 -0.85 9.20
CA TYR A 79 3.47 -2.19 9.23
C TYR A 79 4.17 -2.54 10.55
N SER A 80 4.23 -1.60 11.51
CA SER A 80 4.65 -1.87 12.89
C SER A 80 3.78 -2.91 13.60
N ARG A 81 2.60 -3.25 13.04
CA ARG A 81 1.65 -4.21 13.58
C ARG A 81 1.00 -5.06 12.49
N VAL A 82 0.57 -6.26 12.85
CA VAL A 82 -0.29 -7.10 11.99
C VAL A 82 -1.71 -6.53 12.00
N TYR A 83 -2.00 -5.62 11.07
CA TYR A 83 -3.27 -4.90 11.05
C TYR A 83 -4.46 -5.75 10.55
N TYR A 84 -4.21 -6.87 9.87
CA TYR A 84 -5.23 -7.87 9.52
C TYR A 84 -4.90 -9.27 10.09
N PRO A 85 -5.05 -9.47 11.41
CA PRO A 85 -4.67 -10.73 12.07
C PRO A 85 -5.56 -11.93 11.68
N LYS A 86 -6.71 -11.68 11.05
CA LYS A 86 -7.70 -12.70 10.72
C LYS A 86 -7.52 -13.33 9.34
N VAL A 87 -6.59 -12.85 8.49
CA VAL A 87 -6.41 -13.34 7.10
C VAL A 87 -6.24 -14.86 7.05
N TYR A 88 -5.29 -15.41 7.82
CA TYR A 88 -5.06 -16.85 7.83
C TYR A 88 -6.24 -17.65 8.45
N PRO A 89 -6.77 -17.28 9.63
CA PRO A 89 -7.98 -17.92 10.15
C PRO A 89 -9.18 -17.91 9.19
N SER A 90 -9.40 -16.83 8.43
CA SER A 90 -10.49 -16.76 7.46
C SER A 90 -10.21 -17.58 6.20
N LEU A 91 -8.96 -17.66 5.74
CA LEU A 91 -8.56 -18.56 4.64
C LEU A 91 -8.83 -20.02 5.01
N LYS A 92 -8.43 -20.46 6.22
CA LYS A 92 -8.71 -21.82 6.71
C LYS A 92 -10.21 -22.12 6.77
N LYS A 93 -11.02 -21.17 7.24
CA LYS A 93 -12.49 -21.30 7.25
C LYS A 93 -13.09 -21.49 5.84
N GLN A 94 -12.42 -20.97 4.82
CA GLN A 94 -12.81 -21.08 3.42
C GLN A 94 -12.23 -22.32 2.71
N GLY A 95 -11.55 -23.20 3.44
CA GLY A 95 -10.98 -24.45 2.91
C GLY A 95 -9.53 -24.33 2.41
N PHE A 96 -8.89 -23.17 2.52
CA PHE A 96 -7.47 -23.02 2.16
C PHE A 96 -6.58 -23.29 3.36
N ASP A 97 -5.74 -24.32 3.27
CA ASP A 97 -4.70 -24.60 4.26
C ASP A 97 -3.30 -24.45 3.65
N ASN A 98 -2.27 -24.47 4.49
CA ASN A 98 -0.89 -24.65 4.05
C ASN A 98 -0.43 -26.08 4.35
N ASP A 99 0.31 -26.68 3.43
CA ASP A 99 1.00 -27.93 3.69
C ASP A 99 2.14 -27.64 4.67
N LYS A 100 1.94 -28.01 5.93
CA LYS A 100 2.94 -27.97 6.99
C LYS A 100 2.99 -29.30 7.71
#